data_AF-A0AAE4Z7Y3-F1
#
_entry.id   AF-A0AAE4Z7Y3-F1
#
_cell.length_a   1.000
_cell.length_b   1.000
_cell.length_c   1.000
_cell.angle_alpha   90.00
_cell.angle_beta   90.00
_cell.angle_gamma   90.00
#
_symmetry.space_group_name_H-M   'P 1'
#
loop_
_entity.id
_entity.type
_entity.pdbx_description
1 polymer ?
#
loop_
_entity_poly.entity_id
_entity_poly.type
_entity_poly.pdbx_seq_one_letter_code
_entity_poly.pdbx_strand_id
1 'polypeptide(L)'
;MGRIERGFTLIEVVVVIIVLAVVASITVPRAIKVSPAQKVQRAALSLTRDLEQLRMRAIAAKRRIRVHFYQPQNFYSAFMDVTTDHAGTIAETEEEARAAGLLIRGSSGGIPGVELPTGVTFGAGLATSGPLGGTIPAPIDLENGYVEFDARGMVIPPGEGGGAIYLEHEEDPNAVAVVTISGASAFRAYRYINGEWVK
;
A
#
# COMPACT_ATOMS: atom_id res chain seq x y z
N MET A 1 -65.71 19.68 27.71
CA MET A 1 -64.73 18.60 27.43
C MET A 1 -63.34 19.12 27.76
N GLY A 2 -62.81 18.84 28.95
CA GLY A 2 -61.47 19.26 29.37
C GLY A 2 -60.50 18.09 29.27
N ARG A 3 -59.47 18.22 28.45
CA ARG A 3 -58.42 17.20 28.29
C ARG A 3 -57.45 17.33 29.46
N ILE A 4 -57.34 16.29 30.29
CA ILE A 4 -56.40 16.26 31.41
C ILE A 4 -55.02 15.95 30.83
N GLU A 5 -54.14 16.94 30.82
CA GLU A 5 -52.73 16.76 30.44
C GLU A 5 -51.97 16.22 31.65
N ARG A 6 -51.51 14.97 31.58
CA ARG A 6 -50.69 14.34 32.62
C ARG A 6 -49.23 14.70 32.38
N GLY A 7 -48.62 15.42 33.32
CA GLY A 7 -47.19 15.74 33.31
C GLY A 7 -46.34 14.52 33.65
N PHE A 8 -45.16 14.44 33.02
CA PHE A 8 -44.15 13.41 33.27
C PHE A 8 -43.60 13.50 34.69
N THR A 9 -43.35 12.36 35.33
CA THR A 9 -42.79 12.33 36.68
C THR A 9 -41.26 12.37 36.65
N LEU A 10 -40.62 12.97 37.66
CA LEU A 10 -39.16 13.06 37.73
C LEU A 10 -38.48 11.69 37.75
N ILE A 11 -39.13 10.70 38.38
CA ILE A 11 -38.66 9.31 38.42
C ILE A 11 -38.63 8.69 37.01
N GLU A 12 -39.61 9.02 36.16
CA GLU A 12 -39.72 8.49 34.81
C GLU A 12 -38.59 9.01 33.91
N VAL A 13 -38.22 10.28 34.05
CA VAL A 13 -37.08 10.87 33.34
C VAL A 13 -35.76 10.21 33.77
N VAL A 14 -35.57 9.95 35.06
CA VAL A 14 -34.36 9.29 35.58
C VAL A 14 -34.27 7.84 35.07
N VAL A 15 -35.38 7.10 35.05
CA VAL A 15 -35.42 5.74 34.51
C VAL A 15 -35.10 5.74 33.02
N VAL A 16 -35.63 6.68 32.24
CA VAL A 16 -35.33 6.80 30.80
C VAL A 16 -33.84 7.10 30.58
N ILE A 17 -33.23 8.00 31.36
CA ILE A 17 -31.79 8.30 31.26
C ILE A 17 -30.95 7.06 31.60
N ILE A 18 -31.32 6.29 32.63
CA ILE A 18 -30.61 5.05 33.00
C ILE A 18 -30.74 4.02 31.88
N VAL A 19 -31.93 3.83 31.33
CA VAL A 19 -32.16 2.90 30.21
C VAL A 19 -31.35 3.33 28.98
N LEU A 20 -31.33 4.62 28.65
CA LEU A 20 -30.51 5.16 27.56
C LEU A 20 -29.01 4.96 27.80
N ALA A 21 -28.53 5.15 29.03
CA ALA A 21 -27.13 4.91 29.38
C ALA A 21 -26.74 3.43 29.25
N VAL A 22 -27.62 2.52 29.68
CA VAL A 22 -27.43 1.07 29.50
C VAL A 22 -27.39 0.70 28.02
N VAL A 23 -28.34 1.18 27.22
CA VAL A 23 -28.39 0.92 25.77
C VAL A 23 -27.17 1.51 25.04
N ALA A 24 -26.73 2.72 25.41
CA ALA A 24 -25.54 3.38 24.88
C ALA A 24 -24.25 2.60 25.21
N SER A 25 -24.16 1.99 26.40
CA SER A 25 -23.00 1.19 26.79
C SER A 25 -22.85 -0.11 25.98
N ILE A 26 -23.97 -0.71 25.57
CA ILE A 26 -24.00 -1.98 24.80
C ILE A 26 -23.73 -1.72 23.31
N THR A 27 -23.99 -0.51 22.83
CA THR A 27 -23.82 -0.14 21.42
C THR A 27 -22.39 0.25 21.04
N VAL A 28 -21.41 0.18 21.96
CA VAL A 28 -20.00 0.35 21.58
C VAL A 28 -19.64 -0.72 20.56
N PRO A 29 -19.40 -0.36 19.29
CA PRO A 29 -19.18 -1.34 18.25
C PRO A 29 -17.88 -2.09 18.56
N ARG A 30 -17.98 -3.41 18.71
CA ARG A 30 -16.82 -4.31 18.80
C ARG A 30 -15.83 -3.92 17.71
N ALA A 31 -14.61 -3.55 18.13
CA ALA A 31 -13.54 -3.05 17.29
C ALA A 31 -13.52 -3.75 15.91
N ILE A 32 -13.70 -2.96 14.86
CA ILE A 32 -13.63 -3.41 13.47
C ILE A 32 -12.19 -3.86 13.23
N LYS A 33 -11.90 -5.14 13.50
CA LYS A 33 -10.62 -5.75 13.13
C LYS A 33 -10.61 -5.86 11.61
N VAL A 34 -9.79 -5.03 10.96
CA VAL A 34 -9.52 -5.14 9.54
C VAL A 34 -8.89 -6.52 9.29
N SER A 35 -9.48 -7.31 8.38
CA SER A 35 -8.96 -8.65 8.11
C SER A 35 -7.57 -8.58 7.47
N PRO A 36 -6.71 -9.60 7.67
CA PRO A 36 -5.41 -9.70 6.99
C PRO A 36 -5.48 -9.43 5.49
N ALA A 37 -6.41 -10.09 4.79
CA ALA A 37 -6.64 -9.90 3.36
C ALA A 37 -6.99 -8.45 2.97
N GLN A 38 -7.73 -7.72 3.82
CA GLN A 38 -8.03 -6.30 3.57
C GLN A 38 -6.79 -5.42 3.78
N LYS A 39 -5.93 -5.73 4.76
CA LYS A 39 -4.69 -4.98 4.99
C LYS A 39 -3.74 -5.10 3.81
N VAL A 40 -3.49 -6.33 3.36
CA VAL A 40 -2.58 -6.61 2.24
C VAL A 40 -3.09 -5.97 0.94
N GLN A 41 -4.41 -6.06 0.68
CA GLN A 41 -5.01 -5.37 -0.48
C GLN A 41 -4.86 -3.85 -0.41
N ARG A 42 -5.06 -3.24 0.77
CA ARG A 42 -4.86 -1.79 0.94
C ARG A 42 -3.40 -1.39 0.74
N ALA A 43 -2.45 -2.22 1.19
CA ALA A 43 -1.03 -2.01 0.97
C ALA A 43 -0.68 -2.05 -0.52
N ALA A 44 -1.17 -3.06 -1.27
CA ALA A 44 -0.98 -3.17 -2.71
C ALA A 44 -1.59 -1.97 -3.48
N LEU A 45 -2.78 -1.52 -3.08
CA LEU A 45 -3.42 -0.34 -3.66
C LEU A 45 -2.68 0.96 -3.33
N SER A 46 -2.13 1.09 -2.12
CA SER A 46 -1.27 2.24 -1.79
C SER A 46 -0.04 2.23 -2.67
N LEU A 47 0.68 1.11 -2.73
CA LEU A 47 1.87 0.97 -3.56
C LEU A 47 1.59 1.30 -5.03
N THR A 48 0.46 0.85 -5.57
CA THR A 48 0.04 1.20 -6.94
C THR A 48 -0.11 2.71 -7.12
N ARG A 49 -0.73 3.42 -6.16
CA ARG A 49 -0.88 4.89 -6.20
C ARG A 49 0.45 5.61 -6.06
N ASP A 50 1.32 5.09 -5.20
CA ASP A 50 2.66 5.63 -4.98
C ASP A 50 3.50 5.51 -6.27
N LEU A 51 3.46 4.35 -6.95
CA LEU A 51 4.10 4.16 -8.26
C LEU A 51 3.53 5.08 -9.35
N GLU A 52 2.20 5.24 -9.40
CA GLU A 52 1.54 6.16 -10.34
C GLU A 52 1.97 7.62 -10.10
N GLN A 53 2.00 8.05 -8.85
CA GLN A 53 2.46 9.39 -8.46
C GLN A 53 3.92 9.62 -8.90
N LEU A 54 4.80 8.66 -8.62
CA LEU A 54 6.21 8.74 -8.96
C LEU A 54 6.41 8.75 -10.48
N ARG A 55 5.68 7.93 -11.23
CA ARG A 55 5.69 7.97 -12.70
C ARG A 55 5.29 9.34 -13.24
N MET A 56 4.19 9.91 -12.75
CA MET A 56 3.77 11.26 -13.14
C MET A 56 4.82 12.32 -12.78
N ARG A 57 5.49 12.15 -11.64
CA ARG A 57 6.55 13.06 -11.19
C ARG A 57 7.82 12.95 -12.05
N ALA A 58 8.20 11.75 -12.48
CA ALA A 58 9.30 11.54 -13.43
C ALA A 58 9.04 12.30 -14.74
N ILE A 59 7.81 12.21 -15.26
CA ILE A 59 7.36 12.94 -16.45
C ILE A 59 7.41 14.45 -16.23
N ALA A 60 6.80 14.93 -15.13
CA ALA A 60 6.69 16.36 -14.84
C ALA A 60 8.06 17.02 -14.63
N ALA A 61 8.97 16.33 -13.94
CA ALA A 61 10.32 16.81 -13.69
C ALA A 61 11.27 16.58 -14.88
N LYS A 62 10.86 15.82 -15.90
CA LYS A 62 11.70 15.32 -17.00
C LYS A 62 12.96 14.64 -16.48
N ARG A 63 12.83 13.85 -15.41
CA ARG A 63 13.93 13.21 -14.70
C ARG A 63 13.62 11.75 -14.46
N ARG A 64 14.68 10.96 -14.28
CA ARG A 64 14.56 9.56 -13.90
C ARG A 64 14.22 9.43 -12.44
N ILE A 65 13.38 8.45 -12.12
CA ILE A 65 13.05 8.09 -10.74
C ILE A 65 13.20 6.59 -10.58
N ARG A 66 13.98 6.17 -9.59
CA ARG A 66 14.09 4.77 -9.15
C ARG A 66 13.25 4.55 -7.91
N VAL A 67 12.52 3.46 -7.84
CA VAL A 67 11.83 2.98 -6.65
C VAL A 67 12.50 1.69 -6.21
N HIS A 68 13.18 1.70 -5.05
CA HIS A 68 13.90 0.56 -4.51
C HIS A 68 13.10 -0.06 -3.37
N PHE A 69 12.92 -1.38 -3.45
CA PHE A 69 12.24 -2.20 -2.45
C PHE A 69 13.27 -2.94 -1.59
N TYR A 70 13.32 -2.59 -0.31
CA TYR A 70 14.23 -3.16 0.68
C TYR A 70 13.50 -4.27 1.45
N GLN A 71 13.50 -5.47 0.90
CA GLN A 71 12.75 -6.61 1.46
C GLN A 71 13.06 -6.90 2.93
N PRO A 72 14.33 -7.00 3.38
CA PRO A 72 14.63 -7.30 4.78
C PRO A 72 14.11 -6.25 5.77
N GLN A 73 13.97 -5.00 5.32
CA GLN A 73 13.51 -3.86 6.11
C GLN A 73 12.00 -3.64 5.98
N ASN A 74 11.32 -4.41 5.12
CA ASN A 74 9.90 -4.28 4.85
C ASN A 74 9.48 -2.85 4.45
N PHE A 75 10.32 -2.25 3.60
CA PHE A 75 10.32 -0.82 3.31
C PHE A 75 10.62 -0.58 1.83
N TYR A 76 10.15 0.54 1.29
CA TYR A 76 10.59 1.01 -0.03
C TYR A 76 10.79 2.53 -0.04
N SER A 77 11.70 2.99 -0.89
CA SER A 77 11.94 4.43 -1.12
C SER A 77 12.00 4.72 -2.61
N ALA A 78 11.92 6.01 -2.95
CA ALA A 78 12.04 6.47 -4.31
C ALA A 78 13.08 7.59 -4.38
N PHE A 79 13.86 7.61 -5.45
CA PHE A 79 15.01 8.49 -5.63
C PHE A 79 14.94 9.10 -7.01
N MET A 80 14.95 10.43 -7.09
CA MET A 80 14.97 11.16 -8.35
C MET A 80 16.41 11.54 -8.68
N ASP A 81 16.82 11.34 -9.93
CA ASP A 81 18.11 11.82 -10.42
C ASP A 81 18.19 13.36 -10.27
N VAL A 82 19.01 13.84 -9.34
CA VAL A 82 19.23 15.28 -9.07
C VAL A 82 20.43 15.84 -9.83
N THR A 83 21.18 15.01 -10.55
CA THR A 83 22.36 15.44 -11.28
C THR A 83 22.00 16.45 -12.39
N THR A 84 22.98 17.24 -12.80
CA THR A 84 22.80 18.27 -13.84
C THR A 84 22.69 17.67 -15.24
N ASP A 85 23.34 16.53 -15.48
CA ASP A 85 23.39 15.89 -16.80
C ASP A 85 22.21 14.93 -17.07
N HIS A 86 21.40 14.63 -16.04
CA HIS A 86 20.26 13.70 -16.10
C HIS A 86 20.62 12.30 -16.61
N ALA A 87 21.91 11.99 -16.63
CA ALA A 87 22.52 10.78 -17.18
C ALA A 87 23.30 10.01 -16.10
N GLY A 88 23.44 10.58 -14.90
CA GLY A 88 24.14 9.97 -13.78
C GLY A 88 23.45 8.72 -13.21
N THR A 89 24.22 7.89 -12.51
CA THR A 89 23.64 6.80 -11.71
C THR A 89 22.90 7.39 -10.52
N ILE A 90 21.65 6.96 -10.28
CA ILE A 90 20.92 7.29 -9.04
C ILE A 90 21.66 6.67 -7.86
N ALA A 91 22.15 7.52 -6.95
CA ALA A 91 23.06 7.16 -5.87
C ALA A 91 22.34 6.76 -4.56
N GLU A 92 21.02 6.90 -4.51
CA GLU A 92 20.14 6.60 -3.38
C GLU A 92 20.42 7.48 -2.14
N THR A 93 20.72 8.75 -2.39
CA THR A 93 20.96 9.74 -1.36
C THR A 93 19.66 10.31 -0.78
N GLU A 94 19.75 10.91 0.41
CA GLU A 94 18.60 11.57 1.05
C GLU A 94 18.07 12.76 0.22
N GLU A 95 18.96 13.45 -0.50
CA GLU A 95 18.58 14.53 -1.41
C GLU A 95 17.72 14.01 -2.57
N GLU A 96 18.15 12.93 -3.22
CA GLU A 96 17.39 12.28 -4.28
C GLU A 96 16.04 11.76 -3.77
N ALA A 97 16.01 11.25 -2.53
CA ALA A 97 14.79 10.77 -1.90
C ALA A 97 13.77 11.89 -1.65
N ARG A 98 14.23 13.04 -1.14
CA ARG A 98 13.40 14.24 -1.00
C ARG A 98 12.92 14.77 -2.35
N ALA A 99 13.78 14.77 -3.36
CA ALA A 99 13.47 15.23 -4.71
C ALA A 99 12.39 14.36 -5.39
N ALA A 100 12.39 13.04 -5.15
CA ALA A 100 11.37 12.13 -5.65
C ALA A 100 9.97 12.47 -5.13
N GLY A 101 9.86 13.04 -3.93
CA GLY A 101 8.59 13.49 -3.35
C GLY A 101 7.55 12.39 -3.20
N LEU A 102 8.00 11.19 -2.89
CA LEU A 102 7.17 10.13 -2.34
C LEU A 102 6.55 10.63 -1.01
N LEU A 103 5.31 10.22 -0.71
CA LEU A 103 4.69 10.51 0.58
C LEU A 103 5.40 9.71 1.68
N ILE A 104 6.38 10.35 2.32
CA ILE A 104 7.21 9.74 3.37
C ILE A 104 6.32 9.37 4.56
N ARG A 105 6.32 8.08 4.92
CA ARG A 105 5.57 7.46 6.02
C ARG A 105 6.46 6.64 6.96
N GLY A 106 7.78 6.81 6.83
CA GLY A 106 8.77 6.09 7.63
C GLY A 106 10.18 6.42 7.17
N SER A 107 11.15 5.81 7.83
CA SER A 107 12.57 5.94 7.47
C SER A 107 13.32 4.72 7.97
N SER A 108 14.10 4.09 7.09
CA SER A 108 14.93 2.94 7.43
C SER A 108 16.38 3.23 7.08
N GLY A 109 17.30 3.01 8.02
CA GLY A 109 18.73 3.29 7.81
C GLY A 109 19.07 4.75 7.46
N GLY A 110 18.21 5.71 7.83
CA GLY A 110 18.35 7.13 7.48
C GLY A 110 17.82 7.51 6.09
N ILE A 111 17.28 6.55 5.34
CA ILE A 111 16.63 6.79 4.05
C ILE A 111 15.13 6.98 4.28
N PRO A 112 14.54 8.15 3.92
CA PRO A 112 13.11 8.36 4.04
C PRO A 112 12.34 7.55 2.99
N GLY A 113 11.16 7.05 3.33
CA GLY A 113 10.33 6.30 2.39
C GLY A 113 9.05 5.81 3.02
N VAL A 114 8.61 4.61 2.65
CA VAL A 114 7.35 4.03 3.10
C VAL A 114 7.60 2.65 3.68
N GLU A 115 7.29 2.51 4.97
CA GLU A 115 7.21 1.22 5.64
C GLU A 115 5.88 0.55 5.30
N LEU A 116 5.89 -0.76 5.08
CA LEU A 116 4.64 -1.49 4.89
C LEU A 116 3.80 -1.50 6.18
N PRO A 117 2.46 -1.53 6.08
CA PRO A 117 1.60 -1.58 7.25
C PRO A 117 1.90 -2.78 8.15
N THR A 118 1.67 -2.64 9.46
CA THR A 118 1.94 -3.72 10.44
C THR A 118 1.31 -5.05 10.04
N GLY A 119 2.14 -6.09 10.04
CA GLY A 119 1.79 -7.46 9.67
C GLY A 119 1.76 -7.74 8.17
N VAL A 120 1.99 -6.73 7.31
CA VAL A 120 2.14 -6.92 5.86
C VAL A 120 3.63 -6.95 5.52
N THR A 121 4.10 -7.99 4.85
CA THR A 121 5.50 -8.17 4.43
C THR A 121 5.63 -8.36 2.93
N PHE A 122 6.82 -8.18 2.38
CA PHE A 122 7.13 -8.67 1.04
C PHE A 122 7.20 -10.20 1.05
N GLY A 123 6.26 -10.84 0.39
CA GLY A 123 6.12 -12.30 0.36
C GLY A 123 4.95 -12.74 -0.50
N ALA A 124 4.98 -13.99 -0.93
CA ALA A 124 3.97 -14.57 -1.82
C ALA A 124 3.01 -15.54 -1.10
N GLY A 125 3.20 -15.75 0.20
CA GLY A 125 2.42 -16.65 1.04
C GLY A 125 2.31 -18.05 0.42
N LEU A 126 1.08 -18.54 0.32
CA LEU A 126 0.77 -19.83 -0.32
C LEU A 126 0.50 -19.70 -1.83
N ALA A 127 0.66 -18.53 -2.45
CA ALA A 127 0.53 -18.42 -3.89
C ALA A 127 1.66 -19.17 -4.59
N THR A 128 1.32 -20.04 -5.54
CA THR A 128 2.28 -20.86 -6.28
C THR A 128 2.54 -20.34 -7.70
N SER A 129 1.68 -19.47 -8.20
CA SER A 129 1.77 -18.83 -9.50
C SER A 129 1.36 -17.36 -9.41
N GLY A 130 1.89 -16.52 -10.28
CA GLY A 130 1.49 -15.13 -10.42
C GLY A 130 0.20 -14.95 -11.22
N PRO A 131 -0.39 -13.74 -11.26
CA PRO A 131 -1.65 -13.45 -11.93
C PRO A 131 -1.63 -13.62 -13.45
N LEU A 132 -0.45 -13.77 -14.04
CA LEU A 132 -0.24 -14.03 -15.47
C LEU A 132 0.14 -15.50 -15.75
N GLY A 133 -0.01 -16.40 -14.78
CA GLY A 133 0.24 -17.83 -14.92
C GLY A 133 1.71 -18.26 -14.84
N GLY A 134 2.64 -17.33 -14.60
CA GLY A 134 4.05 -17.63 -14.37
C GLY A 134 4.32 -18.16 -12.95
N THR A 135 5.44 -18.85 -12.76
CA THR A 135 5.94 -19.20 -11.42
C THR A 135 6.33 -17.94 -10.66
N ILE A 136 6.28 -17.97 -9.32
CA ILE A 136 6.75 -16.86 -8.48
C ILE A 136 8.23 -17.10 -8.15
N PRO A 137 9.18 -16.36 -8.74
CA PRO A 137 10.60 -16.61 -8.52
C PRO A 137 11.08 -16.05 -7.16
N ALA A 138 10.50 -14.93 -6.73
CA ALA A 138 10.82 -14.24 -5.49
C ALA A 138 9.67 -13.32 -5.06
N PRO A 139 9.63 -12.86 -3.80
CA PRO A 139 8.67 -11.85 -3.34
C PRO A 139 8.72 -10.53 -4.12
N ILE A 140 9.89 -10.17 -4.63
CA ILE A 140 10.09 -9.05 -5.54
C ILE A 140 10.72 -9.60 -6.80
N ASP A 141 9.91 -9.74 -7.83
CA ASP A 141 10.33 -10.16 -9.17
C ASP A 141 10.68 -8.92 -10.00
N LEU A 142 11.74 -8.24 -9.57
CA LEU A 142 12.33 -7.09 -10.25
C LEU A 142 13.84 -7.25 -10.28
N GLU A 143 14.44 -6.90 -11.40
CA GLU A 143 15.91 -6.89 -11.52
C GLU A 143 16.50 -5.96 -10.45
N ASN A 144 17.43 -6.48 -9.65
CA ASN A 144 18.07 -5.75 -8.54
C ASN A 144 17.13 -5.18 -7.47
N GLY A 145 15.85 -5.61 -7.43
CA GLY A 145 14.90 -5.15 -6.40
C GLY A 145 14.39 -3.72 -6.57
N TYR A 146 14.52 -3.12 -7.75
CA TYR A 146 13.99 -1.78 -8.03
C TYR A 146 13.25 -1.69 -9.37
N VAL A 147 12.44 -0.64 -9.52
CA VAL A 147 11.89 -0.20 -10.82
C VAL A 147 12.37 1.22 -11.11
N GLU A 148 12.76 1.50 -12.35
CA GLU A 148 13.16 2.84 -12.78
C GLU A 148 12.22 3.38 -13.86
N PHE A 149 11.77 4.63 -13.69
CA PHE A 149 10.97 5.38 -14.66
C PHE A 149 11.85 6.40 -15.38
N ASP A 150 11.75 6.43 -16.71
CA ASP A 150 12.38 7.47 -17.51
C ASP A 150 11.59 8.79 -17.50
N ALA A 151 12.14 9.83 -18.13
CA ALA A 151 11.49 11.14 -18.26
C ALA A 151 10.18 11.11 -19.08
N ARG A 152 9.84 9.99 -19.71
CA ARG A 152 8.58 9.74 -20.43
C ARG A 152 7.62 8.85 -19.61
N GLY A 153 8.02 8.43 -18.41
CA GLY A 153 7.27 7.53 -17.54
C GLY A 153 7.33 6.06 -17.97
N MET A 154 8.26 5.70 -18.86
CA MET A 154 8.49 4.32 -19.30
C MET A 154 9.39 3.59 -18.31
N VAL A 155 9.13 2.31 -18.04
CA VAL A 155 10.01 1.48 -17.22
C VAL A 155 11.29 1.14 -17.99
N ILE A 156 12.45 1.24 -17.32
CA ILE A 156 13.77 0.88 -17.86
C ILE A 156 14.29 -0.37 -17.11
N PRO A 157 14.82 -1.39 -17.82
CA PRO A 157 14.94 -1.49 -19.27
C PRO A 157 13.60 -1.78 -19.97
N PRO A 158 13.38 -1.26 -21.19
CA PRO A 158 12.14 -1.52 -21.93
C PRO A 158 12.03 -3.01 -22.33
N GLY A 159 10.83 -3.57 -22.24
CA GLY A 159 10.52 -4.94 -22.68
C GLY A 159 10.72 -6.01 -21.61
N GLU A 160 11.80 -5.94 -20.84
CA GLU A 160 12.10 -6.85 -19.72
C GLU A 160 11.81 -6.24 -18.35
N GLY A 161 11.68 -4.91 -18.24
CA GLY A 161 11.44 -4.20 -16.97
C GLY A 161 10.03 -4.37 -16.37
N GLY A 162 9.26 -5.35 -16.83
CA GLY A 162 8.06 -5.77 -16.12
C GLY A 162 8.41 -6.62 -14.90
N GLY A 163 7.54 -6.67 -13.91
CA GLY A 163 7.79 -7.45 -12.71
C GLY A 163 6.58 -7.53 -11.80
N ALA A 164 6.76 -8.21 -10.67
CA ALA A 164 5.70 -8.38 -9.69
C ALA A 164 6.24 -8.19 -8.27
N ILE A 165 5.51 -7.43 -7.47
CA ILE A 165 5.82 -7.20 -6.05
C ILE A 165 4.71 -7.88 -5.26
N TYR A 166 5.05 -8.97 -4.60
CA TYR A 166 4.14 -9.76 -3.78
C TYR A 166 4.15 -9.25 -2.34
N LEU A 167 2.95 -9.12 -1.78
CA LEU A 167 2.71 -8.75 -0.40
C LEU A 167 1.92 -9.87 0.27
N GLU A 168 2.32 -10.27 1.47
CA GLU A 168 1.62 -11.26 2.29
C GLU A 168 1.31 -10.70 3.67
N HIS A 169 0.47 -11.39 4.44
CA HIS A 169 0.30 -11.12 5.86
C HIS A 169 1.03 -12.17 6.70
N GLU A 170 1.84 -11.75 7.66
CA GLU A 170 2.67 -12.63 8.49
C GLU A 170 1.85 -13.70 9.26
N GLU A 171 0.64 -13.33 9.70
CA GLU A 171 -0.25 -14.22 10.47
C GLU A 171 -1.21 -15.06 9.60
N ASP A 172 -1.35 -14.75 8.30
CA ASP A 172 -2.30 -15.43 7.41
C ASP A 172 -1.68 -15.60 6.02
N PRO A 173 -1.09 -16.78 5.72
CA PRO A 173 -0.37 -17.00 4.47
C PRO A 173 -1.31 -17.14 3.26
N ASN A 174 -2.63 -17.14 3.45
CA ASN A 174 -3.60 -17.00 2.35
C ASN A 174 -3.89 -15.54 1.98
N ALA A 175 -3.58 -14.60 2.88
CA ALA A 175 -3.75 -13.18 2.62
C ALA A 175 -2.59 -12.65 1.79
N VAL A 176 -2.70 -12.80 0.46
CA VAL A 176 -1.67 -12.39 -0.49
C VAL A 176 -2.25 -11.39 -1.49
N ALA A 177 -1.48 -10.36 -1.82
CA ALA A 177 -1.74 -9.47 -2.95
C ALA A 177 -0.46 -9.29 -3.76
N VAL A 178 -0.60 -8.82 -4.99
CA VAL A 178 0.52 -8.55 -5.88
C VAL A 178 0.27 -7.25 -6.64
N VAL A 179 1.33 -6.47 -6.82
CA VAL A 179 1.35 -5.34 -7.74
C VAL A 179 2.21 -5.76 -8.94
N THR A 180 1.57 -5.93 -10.09
CA THR A 180 2.27 -6.20 -11.36
C THR A 180 2.62 -4.89 -12.04
N ILE A 181 3.84 -4.83 -12.56
CA ILE A 181 4.39 -3.74 -13.36
C ILE A 181 4.59 -4.29 -14.77
N SER A 182 4.01 -3.67 -15.79
CA SER A 182 4.31 -4.04 -17.18
C SER A 182 5.47 -3.20 -17.72
N GLY A 183 6.18 -3.70 -18.75
CA GLY A 183 7.18 -2.90 -19.47
C GLY A 183 6.61 -1.66 -20.17
N ALA A 184 5.28 -1.56 -20.32
CA ALA A 184 4.58 -0.36 -20.75
C ALA A 184 4.16 0.55 -19.58
N SER A 185 4.78 0.36 -18.41
CA SER A 185 4.53 1.08 -17.15
C SER A 185 3.10 1.00 -16.63
N ALA A 186 2.33 -0.03 -16.95
CA ALA A 186 1.01 -0.22 -16.38
C ALA A 186 1.13 -0.94 -15.03
N PHE A 187 0.51 -0.38 -14.00
CA PHE A 187 0.45 -0.99 -12.67
C PHE A 187 -0.93 -1.60 -12.44
N ARG A 188 -0.97 -2.82 -11.88
CA ARG A 188 -2.21 -3.49 -11.51
C ARG A 188 -2.05 -4.22 -10.19
N ALA A 189 -2.98 -4.02 -9.28
CA ALA A 189 -3.08 -4.79 -8.06
C ALA A 189 -4.01 -6.00 -8.26
N TYR A 190 -3.64 -7.14 -7.70
CA TYR A 190 -4.48 -8.33 -7.60
C TYR A 190 -4.42 -8.88 -6.18
N ARG A 191 -5.46 -9.60 -5.77
CA ARG A 191 -5.55 -10.36 -4.51
C ARG A 191 -5.68 -11.85 -4.82
N TYR A 192 -5.01 -12.67 -4.03
CA TYR A 192 -5.13 -14.12 -4.09
C TYR A 192 -6.33 -14.60 -3.26
N ILE A 193 -7.24 -15.36 -3.85
CA ILE A 193 -8.43 -15.91 -3.19
C ILE A 193 -8.64 -17.33 -3.71
N ASN A 194 -8.65 -18.32 -2.81
CA ASN A 194 -8.99 -19.71 -3.13
C ASN A 194 -8.20 -20.30 -4.32
N GLY A 195 -6.92 -19.94 -4.48
CA GLY A 195 -6.09 -20.41 -5.59
C GLY A 195 -6.10 -19.53 -6.84
N GLU A 196 -6.92 -18.47 -6.87
CA GLU A 196 -7.09 -17.61 -8.04
C GLU A 196 -6.71 -16.15 -7.74
N TRP A 197 -6.24 -15.44 -8.77
CA TRP A 197 -5.96 -14.02 -8.70
C TRP A 197 -7.17 -13.19 -9.15
N VAL A 198 -7.64 -12.33 -8.26
CA VAL A 198 -8.77 -11.43 -8.51
C VAL A 198 -8.28 -9.99 -8.49
N LYS A 199 -8.70 -9.18 -9.45
CA LYS A 199 -8.34 -7.77 -9.56
C LYS A 199 -9.08 -6.90 -8.54
#